data_AF-A0A432KBG9-F1
#
_entry.id   AF-A0A432KBG9-F1
#
_cell.length_a   1.000
_cell.length_b   1.000
_cell.length_c   1.000
_cell.angle_alpha   90.00
_cell.angle_beta   90.00
_cell.angle_gamma   90.00
#
_symmetry.space_group_name_H-M   'P 1'
#
loop_
_entity.id
_entity.type
_entity.pdbx_description
1 polymer ?
#
loop_
_entity_poly.entity_id
_entity_poly.type
_entity_poly.pdbx_seq_one_letter_code
_entity_poly.pdbx_strand_id
1 'polypeptide(L)' 'MKVTLDINDNKAAAFLNFVKSLDFIHIQTQDDYQEPTKKEILDSIEQGMKEVQLHKEGKKELQSAKDFLNEL' A
#
# COMPACT_ATOMS: atom_id res chain seq x y z
N MET A 1 -7.35 12.58 15.97
CA MET A 1 -6.89 13.99 16.04
C MET A 1 -5.52 14.06 15.34
N LYS A 2 -5.24 15.09 14.54
CA LYS A 2 -3.94 15.25 13.86
C LYS A 2 -3.23 16.48 14.43
N VAL A 3 -1.95 16.33 14.77
CA VAL A 3 -1.11 17.39 15.35
C VAL A 3 0.25 17.32 14.67
N THR A 4 0.76 18.47 14.23
CA THR A 4 2.09 18.61 13.64
C THR A 4 3.02 19.22 14.69
N LEU A 5 4.19 18.60 14.87
CA LEU A 5 5.22 19.03 15.82
C LEU A 5 6.45 19.47 15.04
N ASP A 6 6.91 20.70 15.31
CA ASP A 6 8.19 21.20 14.81
C ASP A 6 9.26 20.94 15.89
N ILE A 7 10.30 20.19 15.55
CA ILE A 7 11.31 19.69 16.49
C ILE A 7 12.68 19.90 15.85
N ASN A 8 13.64 20.42 16.62
CA ASN A 8 15.02 20.52 16.17
C ASN A 8 15.59 19.16 15.74
N ASP A 9 16.27 19.13 14.58
CA ASP A 9 16.84 17.91 13.97
C ASP A 9 17.71 17.09 14.93
N ASN A 10 18.50 17.76 15.78
CA ASN A 10 19.37 17.10 16.75
C ASN A 10 18.61 16.30 17.85
N LYS A 11 17.31 16.53 18.00
CA LYS A 11 16.42 15.82 18.94
C LYS A 11 15.37 14.97 18.24
N ALA A 12 15.18 15.13 16.93
CA ALA A 12 14.19 14.40 16.16
C ALA A 12 14.39 12.88 16.24
N ALA A 13 15.62 12.39 16.14
CA ALA A 13 15.92 10.96 16.24
C ALA A 13 15.57 10.37 17.62
N ALA A 14 15.89 11.10 18.70
CA ALA A 14 15.56 10.67 20.06
C ALA A 14 14.04 10.65 20.31
N PHE A 15 13.34 11.67 19.81
CA PHE A 15 11.88 11.73 19.88
C PHE A 15 11.25 10.58 19.09
N LEU A 16 11.68 10.33 17.85
CA LEU A 16 11.16 9.25 17.01
C LEU A 16 11.31 7.88 17.69
N ASN A 17 12.45 7.61 18.33
CA ASN A 17 12.68 6.36 19.06
C ASN A 17 11.74 6.20 20.26
N PHE A 18 11.43 7.29 20.97
CA PHE A 18 10.44 7.28 22.03
C PHE A 18 9.03 7.03 21.49
N VAL A 19 8.65 7.70 20.40
CA VAL A 19 7.30 7.54 19.83
C VAL A 19 7.10 6.13 19.27
N LYS A 20 8.16 5.52 18.70
CA LYS A 20 8.14 4.12 18.22
C LYS A 20 7.91 3.08 19.31
N SER A 21 8.17 3.38 20.57
CA SER A 21 7.90 2.44 21.68
C SER A 21 6.44 2.47 22.16
N LEU A 22 5.65 3.43 21.66
CA LEU A 22 4.24 3.59 22.01
C LEU A 22 3.38 2.80 21.02
N ASP A 23 2.72 1.75 21.50
CA ASP A 23 1.89 0.82 20.72
C ASP A 23 0.62 1.46 20.13
N PHE A 24 0.18 2.60 20.68
CA PHE A 24 -0.99 3.35 20.24
C PHE A 24 -0.68 4.45 19.22
N ILE A 25 0.58 4.62 18.79
CA ILE A 25 0.97 5.66 17.83
C ILE A 25 1.34 5.05 16.48
N HIS A 26 0.66 5.55 15.45
CA HIS A 26 0.98 5.23 14.06
C HIS A 26 1.79 6.37 13.45
N ILE A 27 3.05 6.10 13.13
CA ILE A 27 3.96 7.05 12.49
C ILE A 27 3.78 6.89 10.99
N GLN A 28 3.26 7.91 10.32
CA GLN A 28 3.20 7.95 8.86
C GLN A 28 4.52 8.54 8.34
N THR A 29 5.31 7.72 7.64
CA THR A 29 6.52 8.18 6.96
C THR A 29 6.27 8.25 5.46
N GLN A 30 6.97 9.15 4.76
CA GLN A 30 6.85 9.24 3.30
C GLN A 30 7.23 7.93 2.57
N ASP A 31 7.99 7.05 3.24
CA ASP A 31 8.38 5.71 2.78
C ASP A 31 7.43 4.58 3.27
N ASP A 32 6.14 4.87 3.48
CA ASP A 32 5.12 3.85 3.80
C ASP A 32 4.76 2.95 2.60
N TYR A 33 5.78 2.43 1.91
CA TYR A 33 5.62 1.29 1.03
C TYR A 33 5.40 0.05 1.91
N GLN A 34 4.15 -0.19 2.26
CA GLN A 34 3.76 -1.40 2.97
C GLN A 34 3.89 -2.57 2.00
N GLU A 35 4.84 -3.49 2.24
CA GLU A 35 4.95 -4.71 1.45
C GLU A 35 3.60 -5.45 1.51
N PRO A 36 3.01 -5.79 0.34
CA PRO A 36 1.71 -6.44 0.32
C PRO A 36 1.77 -7.76 1.09
N THR A 37 0.79 -7.97 1.95
CA THR A 37 0.71 -9.21 2.72
C THR A 37 0.51 -10.40 1.80
N LYS A 38 0.90 -11.60 2.24
CA LYS A 38 0.65 -12.85 1.48
C LYS A 38 -0.81 -13.00 1.05
N LYS A 39 -1.74 -12.52 1.88
CA LYS A 39 -3.17 -12.54 1.57
C LYS A 39 -3.50 -11.60 0.40
N GLU A 40 -3.02 -10.37 0.42
CA GLU A 40 -3.24 -9.41 -0.67
C GLU A 40 -2.63 -9.88 -1.99
N ILE A 41 -1.48 -10.55 -1.93
CA ILE A 41 -0.85 -11.17 -3.11
C ILE A 41 -1.75 -12.30 -3.67
N LEU A 42 -2.27 -13.17 -2.81
CA LEU A 42 -3.14 -14.27 -3.22
C LEU A 42 -4.47 -13.75 -3.79
N ASP A 43 -5.08 -12.76 -3.14
CA ASP A 43 -6.33 -12.12 -3.59
C ASP A 43 -6.12 -11.47 -4.97
N SER A 44 -4.97 -10.80 -5.19
CA SER A 44 -4.62 -10.18 -6.47
C SER A 44 -4.46 -11.22 -7.60
N ILE A 45 -3.83 -12.37 -7.30
CA ILE A 45 -3.67 -13.47 -8.27
C ILE A 45 -5.03 -14.11 -8.59
N GLU A 46 -5.87 -14.35 -7.58
CA GLU A 46 -7.21 -14.93 -7.77
C GLU A 46 -8.09 -14.00 -8.63
N GLN A 47 -8.02 -12.69 -8.38
CA GLN A 47 -8.73 -11.70 -9.17
C GLN A 47 -8.29 -11.72 -10.63
N GLY A 48 -6.98 -11.74 -10.90
CA GLY A 48 -6.47 -11.85 -12.27
C GLY A 48 -6.94 -13.11 -12.99
N MET A 49 -7.01 -14.25 -12.29
CA MET A 49 -7.54 -15.49 -12.87
C MET A 49 -9.03 -15.41 -13.18
N LYS A 50 -9.83 -14.78 -12.32
CA LYS A 50 -11.27 -14.54 -12.58
C LYS A 50 -11.50 -13.66 -13.80
N GLU A 51 -10.68 -12.63 -13.99
CA GLU A 51 -10.79 -11.76 -15.18
C GLU A 51 -10.50 -12.51 -16.48
N VAL A 52 -9.48 -13.35 -16.48
CA VAL A 52 -9.16 -14.22 -17.63
C VAL A 52 -10.30 -15.19 -17.92
N GLN A 53 -10.93 -15.74 -16.87
CA GLN A 53 -12.08 -16.63 -17.03
C GLN A 53 -13.31 -15.90 -17.60
N LEU A 54 -13.64 -14.71 -17.09
CA LEU A 54 -14.75 -13.91 -17.59
C LEU A 54 -14.54 -13.47 -19.04
N HIS A 55 -13.29 -13.21 -19.45
CA HIS A 55 -12.97 -12.96 -20.85
C HIS A 55 -13.18 -14.20 -21.73
N LYS A 56 -12.75 -15.39 -21.27
CA LYS A 56 -13.02 -16.66 -21.98
C LYS A 56 -14.50 -16.94 -22.15
N GLU A 57 -15.33 -16.50 -21.19
CA GLU A 57 -16.79 -16.59 -21.26
C GLU A 57 -17.44 -15.49 -22.12
N GLY A 58 -16.66 -14.56 -22.69
CA GLY A 58 -17.16 -13.44 -23.50
C GLY A 58 -17.89 -12.36 -22.70
N LYS A 59 -17.76 -12.36 -21.37
CA LYS A 59 -18.46 -11.44 -20.46
C LYS A 59 -17.66 -10.17 -20.15
N LYS A 60 -16.38 -10.13 -20.51
CA LYS A 60 -15.48 -9.00 -20.23
C LYS A 60 -14.47 -8.84 -21.37
N GLU A 61 -14.30 -7.62 -21.89
CA GLU A 61 -13.25 -7.32 -22.87
C GLU A 61 -11.90 -7.19 -22.14
N LEU A 62 -10.82 -7.70 -22.75
CA LEU A 62 -9.48 -7.49 -22.21
C LEU A 62 -9.03 -6.07 -22.47
N GLN A 63 -8.55 -5.41 -21.43
CA GLN A 63 -7.71 -4.23 -21.57
C GLN A 63 -6.30 -4.65 -21.99
N SER A 64 -5.61 -3.81 -22.76
CA SER A 64 -4.22 -4.09 -23.09
C SER A 64 -3.36 -3.98 -21.83
N ALA A 65 -2.31 -4.80 -21.75
CA ALA A 65 -1.35 -4.72 -20.64
C ALA A 65 -0.69 -3.32 -20.56
N LYS A 66 -0.62 -2.60 -21.67
CA LYS A 66 -0.08 -1.24 -21.73
C LYS A 66 -1.04 -0.22 -21.13
N ASP A 67 -2.33 -0.35 -21.40
CA ASP A 67 -3.34 0.56 -20.86
C ASP A 67 -3.49 0.36 -19.36
N PHE A 68 -3.54 -0.90 -18.90
CA PHE A 68 -3.56 -1.26 -17.48
C PHE A 68 -2.41 -0.63 -16.68
N LEU A 69 -1.18 -0.68 -17.21
CA LEU A 69 0.00 -0.12 -16.54
C LEU A 69 0.03 1.41 -16.50
N ASN A 70 -0.75 2.09 -17.35
CA ASN A 70 -0.86 3.56 -17.31
C ASN A 70 -1.93 4.07 -16.33
N GLU A 71 -2.76 3.17 -15.79
CA GLU A 71 -3.83 3.50 -14.83
C GLU A 71 -3.40 3.37 -13.36
N LEU A 72 -2.25 2.73 -13.09
CA LEU A 72 -1.65 2.56 -11.77
C LEU A 72 -0.65 3.67 -11.44
#